data_AF-A0A0N8PQU6-F1
#
_entry.id   AF-A0A0N8PQU6-F1
#
_cell.length_a   1.000
_cell.length_b   1.000
_cell.length_c   1.000
_cell.angle_alpha   90.00
_cell.angle_beta   90.00
_cell.angle_gamma   90.00
#
_symmetry.space_group_name_H-M   'P 1'
#
loop_
_entity.id
_entity.type
_entity.pdbx_description
1 polymer ?
#
loop_
_entity_poly.entity_id
_entity_poly.type
_entity_poly.pdbx_seq_one_letter_code
_entity_poly.pdbx_strand_id
1 'polypeptide(L)'
;GAFARYPIAEIEALLNKAGVPCGAVRDLHTAFTDPQTDATGIVRELDHPSAGPIKVVGPPYHLSATPPEVRLPPPRLGEHTDAILHELGYGEAAIAELRASRVVE
;
A
#
# COMPACT_ATOMS: atom_id res chain seq x y z
N GLY A 1 -0.65 34.13 -16.86
CA GLY A 1 -1.92 34.19 -16.10
C GLY A 1 -1.69 34.87 -14.76
N ALA A 2 -2.74 35.31 -14.06
CA ALA A 2 -2.65 36.10 -12.82
C ALA A 2 -1.85 35.41 -11.69
N PHE A 3 -1.79 34.07 -11.70
CA PHE A 3 -1.12 33.27 -10.68
C PHE A 3 0.35 32.93 -11.00
N ALA A 4 0.79 33.08 -12.25
CA ALA A 4 2.10 32.61 -12.71
C ALA A 4 3.31 33.36 -12.11
N ARG A 5 3.06 34.49 -11.42
CA ARG A 5 4.09 35.31 -10.78
C ARG A 5 4.36 34.96 -9.32
N TYR A 6 3.56 34.06 -8.72
CA TYR A 6 3.68 33.69 -7.32
C TYR A 6 4.29 32.30 -7.17
N PRO A 7 5.22 32.09 -6.23
CA PRO A 7 5.57 30.76 -5.74
C PRO A 7 4.33 30.03 -5.20
N ILE A 8 4.27 28.71 -5.37
CA ILE A 8 3.12 27.88 -4.97
C ILE A 8 2.75 28.07 -3.50
N ALA A 9 3.74 28.07 -2.60
CA ALA A 9 3.50 28.23 -1.17
C ALA A 9 2.92 29.61 -0.81
N GLU A 10 3.35 30.66 -1.53
CA GLU A 10 2.88 32.03 -1.29
C GLU A 10 1.43 32.20 -1.73
N ILE A 11 1.10 31.71 -2.93
CA ILE A 11 -0.28 31.80 -3.43
C ILE A 11 -1.25 30.93 -2.62
N GLU A 12 -0.83 29.73 -2.20
CA GLU A 12 -1.64 28.86 -1.34
C GLU A 12 -1.94 29.54 0.00
N ALA A 13 -0.95 30.16 0.64
CA ALA A 13 -1.15 30.91 1.87
C ALA A 13 -2.12 32.10 1.70
N LEU A 14 -2.01 32.85 0.59
CA LEU A 14 -2.89 33.97 0.28
C LEU A 14 -4.34 33.52 0.06
N LEU A 15 -4.55 32.45 -0.72
CA LEU A 15 -5.87 31.90 -1.00
C LEU A 15 -6.52 31.31 0.24
N ASN A 16 -5.76 30.57 1.06
CA ASN A 16 -6.24 30.04 2.33
C ASN A 16 -6.65 31.16 3.30
N LYS A 17 -5.88 32.24 3.39
CA LYS A 17 -6.24 33.43 4.19
C LYS A 17 -7.53 34.09 3.72
N ALA A 18 -7.81 34.04 2.41
CA ALA A 18 -9.05 34.54 1.81
C ALA A 18 -10.23 33.55 1.92
N GLY A 19 -10.04 32.37 2.52
CA GLY A 19 -11.06 31.33 2.64
C GLY A 19 -11.35 30.57 1.34
N VAL A 20 -10.45 30.65 0.36
CA VAL A 20 -10.57 29.91 -0.90
C VAL A 20 -9.93 28.53 -0.73
N PRO A 21 -10.70 27.42 -0.84
CA PRO A 21 -10.15 26.07 -0.76
C PRO A 21 -9.18 25.84 -1.92
N CYS A 22 -7.92 25.56 -1.59
CA CYS A 22 -6.89 25.29 -2.57
C CYS A 22 -5.85 24.33 -1.98
N GLY A 23 -5.02 23.76 -2.85
CA GLY A 23 -3.89 22.94 -2.45
C GLY A 23 -2.94 22.75 -3.62
N ALA A 24 -1.64 22.69 -3.32
CA ALA A 24 -0.63 22.39 -4.32
C ALA A 24 -0.84 20.98 -4.92
N VAL A 25 -0.64 20.85 -6.24
CA VAL A 25 -0.52 19.54 -6.88
C VAL A 25 0.84 18.96 -6.48
N ARG A 26 0.82 17.96 -5.60
CA ARG A 26 2.01 17.27 -5.11
C ARG A 26 2.37 16.11 -6.03
N ASP A 27 3.66 15.85 -6.21
CA ASP A 27 4.13 14.57 -6.76
C ASP A 27 4.07 13.46 -5.69
N LEU A 28 4.34 12.22 -6.11
CA LEU A 28 4.28 11.07 -5.22
C LEU A 28 5.27 11.17 -4.06
N HIS A 29 6.50 11.64 -4.31
CA HIS A 29 7.50 11.75 -3.25
C HIS A 29 7.01 12.72 -2.16
N THR A 30 6.60 13.92 -2.58
CA THR A 30 6.08 14.96 -1.69
C THR A 30 4.84 14.48 -0.95
N ALA A 31 3.95 13.75 -1.61
CA ALA A 31 2.75 13.19 -0.99
C ALA A 31 3.11 12.15 0.09
N PHE A 32 4.07 11.25 -0.16
CA PHE A 32 4.46 10.21 0.79
C PHE A 32 5.35 10.69 1.94
N THR A 33 5.94 11.88 1.83
CA THR A 33 6.72 12.52 2.90
C THR A 33 5.96 13.68 3.58
N ASP A 34 4.67 13.86 3.27
CA ASP A 34 3.86 14.92 3.87
C ASP A 34 3.48 14.55 5.32
N PRO A 35 3.57 15.49 6.29
CA PRO A 35 3.18 15.24 7.68
C PRO A 35 1.76 14.72 7.85
N GLN A 36 0.84 15.09 6.94
CA GLN A 36 -0.53 14.59 6.96
C GLN A 36 -0.58 13.10 6.61
N THR A 37 0.25 12.64 5.67
CA THR A 37 0.34 11.23 5.30
C THR A 37 0.85 10.40 6.48
N ASP A 38 1.87 10.88 7.19
CA ASP A 38 2.36 10.24 8.41
C ASP A 38 1.29 10.20 9.51
N ALA A 39 0.56 11.31 9.71
CA ALA A 39 -0.52 11.41 10.70
C ALA A 39 -1.68 10.44 10.43
N THR A 40 -1.95 10.11 9.16
CA THR A 40 -2.97 9.10 8.82
C THR A 40 -2.53 7.67 9.16
N GLY A 41 -1.22 7.44 9.27
CA GLY A 41 -0.64 6.10 9.40
C GLY A 41 -0.96 5.18 8.20
N ILE A 42 -1.30 5.72 7.03
CA ILE A 42 -1.70 4.91 5.89
C ILE A 42 -0.52 4.13 5.29
N VAL A 43 0.71 4.66 5.40
CA VAL A 43 1.91 3.97 4.94
C VAL A 43 2.39 3.01 6.03
N ARG A 44 2.54 1.73 5.67
CA ARG A 44 3.05 0.69 6.56
C ARG A 44 4.36 0.12 6.03
N GLU A 45 5.29 -0.15 6.93
CA GLU A 45 6.53 -0.86 6.63
C GLU A 45 6.36 -2.35 6.98
N LEU A 46 6.78 -3.23 6.06
CA LEU A 46 6.70 -4.68 6.20
C LEU A 46 8.00 -5.30 5.70
N ASP A 47 8.44 -6.39 6.31
CA ASP A 47 9.56 -7.19 5.80
C ASP A 47 9.04 -8.24 4.81
N HIS A 48 9.40 -8.07 3.53
CA HIS A 48 9.05 -9.01 2.47
C HIS A 48 10.16 -10.07 2.31
N PRO A 49 9.83 -11.37 2.23
CA PRO A 49 10.82 -12.47 2.21
C PRO A 49 11.90 -12.35 1.13
N SER A 50 11.57 -11.77 -0.03
CA SER A 50 12.52 -11.59 -1.14
C SER A 50 12.95 -10.14 -1.41
N ALA A 51 12.25 -9.14 -0.86
CA ALA A 51 12.50 -7.73 -1.17
C ALA A 51 13.03 -6.94 0.04
N GLY A 52 13.10 -7.56 1.22
CA GLY A 52 13.48 -6.90 2.46
C GLY A 52 12.39 -5.89 2.90
N PRO A 53 12.78 -4.80 3.58
CA PRO A 53 11.81 -3.82 4.06
C PRO A 53 11.14 -3.08 2.89
N ILE A 54 9.81 -3.12 2.84
CA ILE A 54 8.99 -2.46 1.84
C ILE A 54 7.96 -1.54 2.50
N LYS A 55 7.55 -0.50 1.77
CA LYS A 55 6.42 0.38 2.14
C LYS A 55 5.20 0.03 1.32
N VAL A 56 4.06 -0.14 1.98
CA VAL A 56 2.76 -0.39 1.34
C VAL A 56 1.72 0.62 1.81
N VAL A 57 0.77 0.94 0.93
CA VAL A 57 -0.37 1.80 1.25
C VAL A 57 -1.47 0.92 1.82
N GLY A 58 -1.80 1.14 3.09
CA GLY A 58 -2.90 0.49 3.78
C GLY A 58 -4.26 1.12 3.46
N PRO A 59 -5.34 0.63 4.09
CA PRO A 59 -6.67 1.14 3.84
C PRO A 59 -6.83 2.62 4.24
N PRO A 60 -7.50 3.44 3.41
CA PRO A 60 -7.55 4.91 3.59
C PRO A 60 -8.56 5.37 4.65
N TYR A 61 -9.12 4.44 5.43
CA TYR A 61 -10.17 4.69 6.40
C TYR A 61 -9.82 4.07 7.74
N HIS A 62 -10.32 4.67 8.81
CA HIS A 62 -10.20 4.15 10.17
C HIS A 62 -11.59 3.71 10.65
N LEU A 63 -11.67 2.47 11.14
CA LEU A 63 -12.91 1.90 11.69
C LEU A 63 -12.71 1.69 13.19
N SER A 64 -13.63 2.19 14.01
CA SER A 64 -13.52 2.13 15.46
C SER A 64 -13.72 0.71 16.02
N ALA A 65 -14.62 -0.09 15.42
CA ALA A 65 -14.95 -1.43 15.90
C ALA A 65 -14.09 -2.54 15.25
N THR A 66 -13.70 -2.36 13.99
CA THR A 66 -12.94 -3.34 13.21
C THR A 66 -11.80 -2.64 12.45
N PRO A 67 -10.77 -2.13 13.15
CA PRO A 67 -9.66 -1.45 12.51
C PRO A 67 -9.04 -2.34 11.42
N PRO A 68 -8.86 -1.85 10.18
CA PRO A 68 -8.24 -2.67 9.15
C PRO A 68 -6.74 -2.86 9.43
N GLU A 69 -6.25 -4.07 9.17
CA GLU A 69 -4.85 -4.44 9.39
C GLU A 69 -4.19 -4.95 8.11
N VAL A 70 -2.96 -4.49 7.86
CA VAL A 70 -2.08 -5.08 6.85
C VAL A 70 -1.13 -6.03 7.57
N ARG A 71 -1.48 -7.32 7.57
CA ARG A 71 -0.84 -8.33 8.44
C ARG A 71 0.34 -9.05 7.82
N LEU A 72 0.32 -9.22 6.50
CA LEU A 72 1.31 -10.00 5.77
C LEU A 72 1.84 -9.20 4.58
N PRO A 73 3.12 -9.36 4.22
CA PRO A 73 3.62 -8.86 2.95
C PRO A 73 2.90 -9.55 1.77
N PRO A 74 2.95 -8.96 0.56
CA PRO A 74 2.53 -9.66 -0.65
C PRO A 74 3.19 -11.05 -0.73
N PRO A 75 2.45 -12.12 -1.08
CA PRO A 75 3.02 -13.46 -1.15
C PRO A 75 3.93 -13.59 -2.38
N ARG A 76 4.93 -14.46 -2.30
CA ARG A 76 5.64 -14.92 -3.50
C ARG A 76 4.73 -15.79 -4.36
N LEU A 77 5.11 -15.95 -5.62
CA LEU A 77 4.46 -16.90 -6.51
C LEU A 77 4.52 -18.31 -5.88
N GLY A 78 3.36 -18.94 -5.74
CA GLY A 78 3.22 -20.29 -5.18
C GLY A 78 3.43 -20.42 -3.67
N GLU A 79 3.63 -19.32 -2.92
CA GLU A 79 4.01 -19.38 -1.50
C GLU A 79 3.04 -20.20 -0.62
N HIS A 80 1.75 -20.18 -0.96
CA HIS A 80 0.71 -20.87 -0.21
C HIS A 80 0.11 -22.08 -0.96
N THR A 81 0.69 -22.49 -2.10
CA THR A 81 0.14 -23.58 -2.94
C THR A 81 -0.11 -24.85 -2.12
N ASP A 82 0.91 -25.34 -1.41
CA ASP A 82 0.81 -26.61 -0.68
C ASP A 82 -0.15 -26.51 0.50
N ALA A 83 -0.12 -25.39 1.24
CA ALA A 83 -1.03 -25.14 2.35
C ALA A 83 -2.49 -25.22 1.91
N ILE A 84 -2.83 -24.55 0.79
CA ILE A 84 -4.19 -24.56 0.25
C ILE A 84 -4.56 -25.93 -0.32
N LEU A 85 -3.66 -26.63 -1.02
CA LEU A 85 -3.95 -27.97 -1.55
C LEU A 85 -4.21 -28.98 -0.41
N HIS A 86 -3.47 -28.89 0.69
CA HIS A 86 -3.73 -29.69 1.88
C HIS A 86 -5.08 -29.35 2.53
N GLU A 87 -5.43 -28.07 2.66
CA GLU A 87 -6.75 -27.65 3.15
C GLU A 87 -7.90 -28.19 2.29
N LEU A 88 -7.66 -28.36 0.98
CA LEU A 88 -8.62 -28.96 0.04
C LEU A 88 -8.62 -30.51 0.05
N GLY A 89 -7.75 -31.15 0.85
CA GLY A 89 -7.71 -32.60 1.02
C GLY A 89 -6.78 -33.35 0.07
N TYR A 90 -5.88 -32.66 -0.65
CA TYR A 90 -4.85 -33.32 -1.45
C TYR A 90 -3.75 -33.87 -0.53
N GLY A 91 -3.39 -35.13 -0.77
CA GLY A 91 -2.23 -35.76 -0.12
C GLY A 91 -0.92 -35.44 -0.86
N GLU A 92 0.20 -35.66 -0.17
CA GLU A 92 1.56 -35.41 -0.68
C GLU A 92 1.81 -35.96 -2.08
N ALA A 93 1.37 -37.19 -2.35
CA ALA A 93 1.58 -37.84 -3.64
C ALA A 93 0.87 -37.12 -4.80
N ALA A 94 -0.35 -36.63 -4.56
CA ALA A 94 -1.11 -35.89 -5.56
C ALA A 94 -0.52 -34.50 -5.80
N ILE A 95 -0.07 -33.82 -4.74
CA ILE A 95 0.60 -32.51 -4.85
C ILE A 95 1.91 -32.65 -5.65
N ALA A 96 2.70 -33.69 -5.37
CA ALA A 96 3.93 -33.97 -6.10
C ALA A 96 3.67 -34.23 -7.60
N GLU A 97 2.59 -34.93 -7.94
CA GLU A 97 2.19 -35.16 -9.34
C GLU A 97 1.78 -33.87 -10.05
N LEU A 98 1.04 -32.98 -9.39
CA LEU A 98 0.66 -31.67 -9.92
C LEU A 98 1.89 -30.80 -10.20
N ARG A 99 2.88 -30.82 -9.30
CA ARG A 99 4.17 -30.13 -9.47
C ARG A 99 4.97 -30.72 -10.62
N ALA A 100 5.09 -32.04 -10.70
CA ALA A 100 5.80 -32.73 -11.78
C ALA A 100 5.18 -32.43 -13.16
N SER A 101 3.85 -32.30 -13.20
CA SER A 101 3.08 -31.96 -14.39
C SER A 101 3.04 -30.46 -14.70
N ARG A 102 3.68 -29.61 -13.88
CA ARG A 102 3.69 -28.14 -13.98
C ARG A 102 2.30 -27.51 -13.99
N VAL A 103 1.35 -28.13 -13.28
CA VAL A 103 0.02 -27.56 -13.06
C VAL A 103 0.07 -26.49 -11.96
N VAL A 104 0.97 -26.66 -11.01
CA VAL A 104 1.21 -25.73 -9.90
C VAL A 104 2.71 -25.46 -9.74
N GLU A 105 3.04 -24.27 -9.20
CA GLU A 105 4.40 -23.81 -8.89
C GLU A 105 4.94 -24.40 -7.59
#